data_AF-I4B729-F1
#
_entry.id   AF-I4B729-F1
#
_cell.length_a   1.000
_cell.length_b   1.000
_cell.length_c   1.000
_cell.angle_alpha   90.00
_cell.angle_beta   90.00
_cell.angle_gamma   90.00
#
_symmetry.space_group_name_H-M   'P 1'
#
loop_
_entity.id
_entity.type
_entity.pdbx_description
1 polymer ?
#
loop_
_entity_poly.entity_id
_entity_poly.type
_entity_poly.pdbx_seq_one_letter_code
_entity_poly.pdbx_strand_id
1 'polypeptide(L)'
;MMIALPSLAAQSTVKPKTTAAPAPAAKKTATGSEAKSDKPAEGDKSGAKEVTYLDLVHAREKALKLKDDNMRDIQLLNTLQASLPEAVDKGASDGIATEYKDALKLIYRMEYVGAEKTLRTNRENIAAAMGKASEAFRKKTTEMLNESADRMADLDMAADNSGSAESIRMAGVVQRNQHRLSVGYQQLTMAANAEKHRRYAEALSHYRLARLHAIYLKIELAKDENEKNELRKQFRSELDDRGAAKEEKKEPAPK
;
A
#
# COMPACT_ATOMS: atom_id res chain seq x y z
N MET A 1 -7.07 46.15 0.42
CA MET A 1 -5.60 45.95 0.53
C MET A 1 -5.30 44.64 -0.19
N MET A 2 -4.69 44.68 -1.37
CA MET A 2 -4.45 43.48 -2.19
C MET A 2 -3.09 42.86 -1.87
N ILE A 3 -3.03 41.54 -1.78
CA ILE A 3 -1.78 40.77 -1.77
C ILE A 3 -1.89 39.73 -2.87
N ALA A 4 -1.10 39.90 -3.93
CA ALA A 4 -0.98 38.94 -5.03
C ALA A 4 0.34 38.18 -4.87
N LEU A 5 0.28 36.85 -4.98
CA LEU A 5 1.45 35.98 -5.03
C LEU A 5 1.73 35.57 -6.50
N PRO A 6 2.99 35.47 -6.93
CA PRO A 6 3.33 35.29 -8.34
C PRO A 6 3.17 33.84 -8.82
N SER A 7 2.72 33.71 -10.06
CA SER A 7 2.73 32.46 -10.84
C SER A 7 4.13 32.18 -11.39
N LEU A 8 4.52 30.90 -11.45
CA LEU A 8 5.73 30.46 -12.15
C LEU A 8 5.45 29.14 -12.90
N ALA A 9 5.54 29.17 -14.23
CA ALA A 9 5.33 27.98 -15.07
C ALA A 9 6.07 28.07 -16.42
N ALA A 10 6.70 26.96 -16.81
CA ALA A 10 7.12 26.59 -18.19
C ALA A 10 8.21 27.48 -18.87
N GLN A 11 9.03 27.00 -19.83
CA GLN A 11 9.34 25.64 -20.31
C GLN A 11 10.72 25.60 -21.03
N SER A 12 11.20 24.37 -21.28
CA SER A 12 12.30 23.91 -22.15
C SER A 12 12.84 24.79 -23.30
N THR A 13 14.14 24.63 -23.63
CA THR A 13 14.64 24.43 -25.02
C THR A 13 15.99 23.67 -25.06
N VAL A 14 16.40 23.23 -26.25
CA VAL A 14 17.38 22.15 -26.52
C VAL A 14 18.75 22.69 -27.01
N LYS A 15 19.82 21.89 -26.87
CA LYS A 15 21.18 22.11 -27.41
C LYS A 15 21.21 22.36 -28.93
N PRO A 16 22.30 22.99 -29.41
CA PRO A 16 23.12 22.33 -30.43
C PRO A 16 24.60 22.19 -30.03
N LYS A 17 25.31 21.31 -30.76
CA LYS A 17 26.70 20.90 -30.52
C LYS A 17 27.56 21.32 -31.70
N THR A 18 28.53 22.21 -31.50
CA THR A 18 29.40 22.71 -32.59
C THR A 18 30.68 21.89 -32.71
N THR A 19 31.14 21.72 -33.95
CA THR A 19 32.30 20.93 -34.38
C THR A 19 33.61 21.73 -34.45
N ALA A 20 34.74 21.12 -34.07
CA ALA A 20 36.06 21.41 -34.64
C ALA A 20 37.04 20.26 -34.37
N ALA A 21 37.81 19.86 -35.40
CA ALA A 21 39.02 19.04 -35.26
C ALA A 21 40.25 19.97 -35.22
N PRO A 22 41.46 19.47 -34.89
CA PRO A 22 42.31 18.97 -35.98
C PRO A 22 43.24 17.78 -35.64
N ALA A 23 43.73 17.15 -36.70
CA ALA A 23 44.97 16.35 -36.79
C ALA A 23 45.90 17.07 -37.83
N PRO A 24 47.10 16.57 -38.26
CA PRO A 24 47.79 15.31 -37.95
C PRO A 24 49.35 15.41 -37.78
N ALA A 25 50.02 14.30 -37.47
CA ALA A 25 51.41 13.98 -37.88
C ALA A 25 51.70 12.46 -37.74
N ALA A 26 52.64 11.88 -38.51
CA ALA A 26 52.75 10.42 -38.69
C ALA A 26 54.17 9.85 -38.89
N LYS A 27 54.39 8.56 -38.54
CA LYS A 27 55.28 7.52 -39.18
C LYS A 27 55.20 6.18 -38.38
N LYS A 28 54.88 5.02 -38.99
CA LYS A 28 55.74 3.93 -39.55
C LYS A 28 56.64 3.23 -38.50
N THR A 29 56.81 1.89 -38.38
CA THR A 29 56.79 0.69 -39.28
C THR A 29 56.28 -0.59 -38.54
N ALA A 30 55.57 -1.59 -39.11
CA ALA A 30 56.02 -2.84 -39.80
C ALA A 30 57.20 -3.60 -39.12
N THR A 31 57.28 -4.93 -38.88
CA THR A 31 56.57 -6.21 -39.28
C THR A 31 56.58 -7.24 -38.09
N GLY A 32 56.05 -8.50 -38.09
CA GLY A 32 55.15 -9.28 -38.97
C GLY A 32 55.43 -10.83 -39.00
N SER A 33 54.38 -11.68 -38.81
CA SER A 33 54.34 -13.19 -38.89
C SER A 33 55.09 -14.01 -37.80
N GLU A 34 54.74 -15.24 -37.37
CA GLU A 34 53.86 -16.32 -37.90
C GLU A 34 52.98 -17.03 -36.81
N ALA A 35 52.23 -18.07 -37.18
CA ALA A 35 51.17 -18.72 -36.39
C ALA A 35 51.56 -19.99 -35.63
N LYS A 36 50.80 -20.32 -34.57
CA LYS A 36 50.36 -21.71 -34.34
C LYS A 36 49.00 -21.78 -33.64
N SER A 37 48.19 -22.72 -34.11
CA SER A 37 46.83 -23.02 -33.66
C SER A 37 46.81 -23.95 -32.45
N ASP A 38 45.88 -23.72 -31.52
CA ASP A 38 45.18 -24.82 -30.84
C ASP A 38 43.71 -24.45 -30.59
N LYS A 39 42.84 -25.46 -30.57
CA LYS A 39 41.38 -25.30 -30.65
C LYS A 39 40.76 -24.66 -29.39
N PRO A 40 39.66 -23.90 -29.52
CA PRO A 40 38.87 -23.48 -28.38
C PRO A 40 38.18 -24.69 -27.75
N ALA A 41 38.25 -24.79 -26.41
CA ALA A 41 37.37 -25.69 -25.68
C ALA A 41 35.93 -25.16 -25.75
N GLU A 42 34.98 -26.04 -26.09
CA GLU A 42 33.55 -25.76 -25.96
C GLU A 42 33.18 -25.63 -24.48
N GLY A 43 33.34 -24.42 -23.96
CA GLY A 43 32.78 -24.01 -22.67
C GLY A 43 31.40 -23.42 -22.90
N ASP A 44 30.36 -24.11 -22.41
CA ASP A 44 28.98 -23.66 -22.39
C ASP A 44 28.86 -22.22 -21.89
N LYS A 45 28.52 -21.30 -22.80
CA LYS A 45 28.19 -19.92 -22.48
C LYS A 45 26.74 -19.64 -22.84
N SER A 46 25.86 -20.16 -21.99
CA SER A 46 24.59 -19.50 -21.75
C SER A 46 24.83 -17.97 -21.60
N GLY A 47 23.95 -17.15 -22.18
CA GLY A 47 24.09 -15.69 -22.23
C GLY A 47 23.93 -14.97 -20.88
N ALA A 48 24.24 -15.65 -19.77
CA ALA A 48 24.28 -15.08 -18.43
C ALA A 48 25.46 -14.10 -18.35
N LYS A 49 25.13 -12.81 -18.34
CA LYS A 49 26.06 -11.71 -18.09
C LYS A 49 26.77 -11.95 -16.75
N GLU A 50 28.10 -12.00 -16.73
CA GLU A 50 28.87 -12.17 -15.49
C GLU A 50 28.50 -11.08 -14.48
N VAL A 51 28.14 -11.49 -13.26
CA VAL A 51 27.76 -10.59 -12.17
C VAL A 51 29.01 -9.92 -11.63
N THR A 52 29.10 -8.60 -11.75
CA THR A 52 30.25 -7.86 -11.20
C THR A 52 30.12 -7.68 -9.69
N TYR A 53 31.24 -7.43 -9.01
CA TYR A 53 31.24 -7.08 -7.58
C TYR A 53 30.37 -5.84 -7.29
N LEU A 54 30.37 -4.86 -8.20
CA LEU A 54 29.55 -3.65 -8.10
C LEU A 54 28.04 -3.98 -8.17
N ASP A 55 27.65 -4.90 -9.06
CA ASP A 55 26.27 -5.37 -9.15
C ASP A 55 25.83 -6.08 -7.86
N LEU A 56 26.72 -6.89 -7.26
CA LEU A 56 26.44 -7.60 -6.01
C LEU A 56 26.27 -6.65 -4.82
N VAL A 57 27.09 -5.61 -4.70
CA VAL A 57 26.96 -4.58 -3.65
C VAL A 57 25.64 -3.82 -3.79
N HIS A 58 25.33 -3.31 -4.99
CA HIS A 58 24.08 -2.60 -5.23
C HIS A 58 22.85 -3.51 -5.06
N ALA A 59 22.92 -4.77 -5.49
CA ALA A 59 21.83 -5.72 -5.31
C ALA A 59 21.60 -6.06 -3.84
N ARG A 60 22.67 -6.18 -3.05
CA ARG A 60 22.58 -6.40 -1.59
C ARG A 60 21.83 -5.28 -0.89
N GLU A 61 22.19 -4.02 -1.13
CA GLU A 61 21.51 -2.87 -0.53
C GLU A 61 20.02 -2.83 -0.89
N LYS A 62 19.69 -3.02 -2.17
CA LYS A 62 18.31 -3.01 -2.66
C LYS A 62 17.51 -4.20 -2.15
N ALA A 63 18.08 -5.41 -2.13
CA ALA A 63 17.42 -6.61 -1.63
C ALA A 63 17.14 -6.50 -0.12
N LEU A 64 18.08 -5.96 0.67
CA LEU A 64 17.85 -5.74 2.11
C LEU A 64 16.77 -4.67 2.36
N LYS A 65 16.74 -3.59 1.59
CA LYS A 65 15.66 -2.59 1.68
C LYS A 65 14.30 -3.19 1.28
N LEU A 66 14.23 -3.87 0.13
CA LEU A 66 12.99 -4.49 -0.35
C LEU A 66 12.49 -5.59 0.58
N LYS A 67 13.38 -6.32 1.27
CA LYS A 67 13.02 -7.29 2.31
C LYS A 67 12.16 -6.63 3.39
N ASP A 68 12.62 -5.50 3.93
CA ASP A 68 11.94 -4.85 5.04
C ASP A 68 10.67 -4.10 4.58
N ASP A 69 10.73 -3.42 3.42
CA ASP A 69 9.57 -2.75 2.79
C ASP A 69 8.46 -3.76 2.42
N ASN A 70 8.80 -4.94 1.87
CA ASN A 70 7.82 -5.97 1.52
C ASN A 70 7.24 -6.64 2.76
N MET A 71 8.04 -6.95 3.79
CA MET A 71 7.53 -7.56 5.02
C MET A 71 6.46 -6.68 5.68
N ARG A 72 6.72 -5.37 5.78
CA ARG A 72 5.77 -4.39 6.34
C ARG A 72 4.43 -4.41 5.59
N ASP A 73 4.48 -4.48 4.26
CA ASP A 73 3.29 -4.46 3.43
C ASP A 73 2.56 -5.82 3.38
N ILE A 74 3.27 -6.94 3.52
CA ILE A 74 2.68 -8.27 3.76
C ILE A 74 1.95 -8.30 5.11
N GLN A 75 2.54 -7.74 6.17
CA GLN A 75 1.87 -7.61 7.47
C GLN A 75 0.61 -6.75 7.36
N LEU A 76 0.65 -5.65 6.60
CA LEU A 76 -0.55 -4.85 6.32
C LEU A 76 -1.62 -5.67 5.59
N LEU A 77 -1.28 -6.43 4.54
CA LEU A 77 -2.23 -7.32 3.84
C LEU A 77 -2.85 -8.37 4.79
N ASN A 78 -2.08 -8.94 5.71
CA ASN A 78 -2.60 -9.88 6.72
C ASN A 78 -3.58 -9.20 7.69
N THR A 79 -3.31 -7.97 8.14
CA THR A 79 -4.28 -7.22 8.98
C THR A 79 -5.55 -6.83 8.22
N LEU A 80 -5.44 -6.55 6.93
CA LEU A 80 -6.58 -6.29 6.05
C LEU A 80 -7.43 -7.55 5.84
N GLN A 81 -6.80 -8.71 5.70
CA GLN A 81 -7.50 -9.99 5.60
C GLN A 81 -8.24 -10.37 6.90
N ALA A 82 -7.70 -9.99 8.07
CA ALA A 82 -8.34 -10.23 9.37
C ALA A 82 -9.53 -9.28 9.64
N SER A 83 -9.44 -8.03 9.17
CA SER A 83 -10.51 -7.02 9.34
C SER A 83 -11.61 -7.16 8.28
N LEU A 84 -11.26 -7.39 7.02
CA LEU A 84 -12.19 -7.53 5.90
C LEU A 84 -11.74 -8.68 4.95
N PRO A 85 -12.08 -9.95 5.25
CA PRO A 85 -11.58 -11.11 4.50
C PRO A 85 -11.91 -11.08 3.00
N GLU A 86 -13.07 -10.54 2.63
CA GLU A 86 -13.52 -10.36 1.25
C GLU A 86 -12.70 -9.35 0.42
N ALA A 87 -11.87 -8.52 1.07
CA ALA A 87 -11.01 -7.54 0.39
C ALA A 87 -9.64 -8.11 -0.01
N VAL A 88 -9.23 -9.26 0.52
CA VAL A 88 -7.91 -9.85 0.26
C VAL A 88 -8.05 -11.27 -0.29
N ASP A 89 -7.61 -11.46 -1.53
CA ASP A 89 -7.50 -12.79 -2.14
C ASP A 89 -6.43 -13.59 -1.38
N LYS A 90 -6.88 -14.61 -0.65
CA LYS A 90 -6.01 -15.49 0.13
C LYS A 90 -4.97 -16.21 -0.73
N GLY A 91 -5.35 -16.67 -1.93
CA GLY A 91 -4.42 -17.39 -2.82
C GLY A 91 -3.30 -16.47 -3.30
N ALA A 92 -3.63 -15.21 -3.60
CA ALA A 92 -2.63 -14.19 -3.91
C ALA A 92 -1.72 -13.87 -2.70
N SER A 93 -2.28 -13.76 -1.50
CA SER A 93 -1.52 -13.51 -0.26
C SER A 93 -0.54 -14.65 0.07
N ASP A 94 -1.01 -15.91 0.00
CA ASP A 94 -0.18 -17.10 0.24
C ASP A 94 0.95 -17.24 -0.80
N GLY A 95 0.69 -16.83 -2.05
CA GLY A 95 1.70 -16.72 -3.11
C GLY A 95 2.77 -15.66 -2.81
N ILE A 96 2.35 -14.45 -2.44
CA ILE A 96 3.25 -13.35 -2.04
C ILE A 96 4.14 -13.76 -0.86
N ALA A 97 3.58 -14.45 0.14
CA ALA A 97 4.34 -14.93 1.31
C ALA A 97 5.37 -16.01 0.92
N THR A 98 5.02 -16.90 -0.02
CA THR A 98 5.94 -17.91 -0.56
C THR A 98 7.10 -17.28 -1.34
N GLU A 99 6.82 -16.38 -2.27
CA GLU A 99 7.83 -15.63 -3.04
C GLU A 99 8.81 -14.89 -2.12
N TYR A 100 8.27 -14.21 -1.10
CA TYR A 100 9.06 -13.50 -0.11
C TYR A 100 9.98 -14.46 0.68
N LYS A 101 9.46 -15.61 1.10
CA LYS A 101 10.23 -16.66 1.78
C LYS A 101 11.33 -17.24 0.88
N ASP A 102 11.08 -17.37 -0.41
CA ASP A 102 12.09 -17.84 -1.36
C ASP A 102 13.18 -16.79 -1.61
N ALA A 103 12.83 -15.51 -1.69
CA ALA A 103 13.81 -14.44 -1.70
C ALA A 103 14.67 -14.39 -0.42
N LEU A 104 14.09 -14.65 0.76
CA LEU A 104 14.87 -14.78 2.00
C LEU A 104 15.91 -15.90 1.92
N LYS A 105 15.57 -17.06 1.34
CA LYS A 105 16.55 -18.16 1.13
C LYS A 105 17.73 -17.69 0.28
N LEU A 106 17.48 -16.91 -0.78
CA LEU A 106 18.52 -16.33 -1.63
C LEU A 106 19.39 -15.33 -0.85
N ILE A 107 18.79 -14.46 -0.01
CA ILE A 107 19.53 -13.55 0.88
C ILE A 107 20.45 -14.32 1.83
N TYR A 108 19.96 -15.39 2.47
CA TYR A 108 20.76 -16.19 3.40
C TYR A 108 21.88 -17.00 2.71
N ARG A 109 21.76 -17.27 1.40
CA ARG A 109 22.81 -17.85 0.56
C ARG A 109 23.75 -16.81 -0.06
N MET A 110 23.58 -15.53 0.26
CA MET A 110 24.32 -14.39 -0.32
C MET A 110 24.06 -14.19 -1.83
N GLU A 111 23.01 -14.80 -2.40
CA GLU A 111 22.60 -14.72 -3.80
C GLU A 111 21.81 -13.42 -4.09
N TYR A 112 22.42 -12.27 -3.79
CA TYR A 112 21.72 -10.98 -3.72
C TYR A 112 21.09 -10.51 -5.03
N VAL A 113 21.67 -10.82 -6.19
CA VAL A 113 21.10 -10.45 -7.50
C VAL A 113 19.79 -11.21 -7.78
N GLY A 114 19.74 -12.50 -7.41
CA GLY A 114 18.52 -13.29 -7.46
C GLY A 114 17.48 -12.77 -6.48
N ALA A 115 17.90 -12.48 -5.24
CA ALA A 115 17.03 -11.91 -4.21
C ALA A 115 16.42 -10.56 -4.61
N GLU A 116 17.21 -9.63 -5.18
CA GLU A 116 16.72 -8.34 -5.66
C GLU A 116 15.61 -8.53 -6.71
N LYS A 117 15.85 -9.40 -7.70
CA LYS A 117 14.88 -9.69 -8.76
C LYS A 117 13.57 -10.25 -8.19
N THR A 118 13.66 -11.27 -7.32
CA THR A 118 12.48 -11.90 -6.71
C THR A 118 11.71 -10.90 -5.84
N LEU A 119 12.40 -10.07 -5.04
CA LEU A 119 11.74 -9.06 -4.20
C LEU A 119 11.10 -7.92 -4.99
N ARG A 120 11.61 -7.59 -6.18
CA ARG A 120 10.95 -6.64 -7.10
C ARG A 120 9.64 -7.18 -7.63
N THR A 121 9.62 -8.41 -8.13
CA THR A 121 8.37 -9.06 -8.56
C THR A 121 7.39 -9.20 -7.40
N ASN A 122 7.87 -9.58 -6.22
CA ASN A 122 7.07 -9.64 -5.01
C ASN A 122 6.49 -8.27 -4.60
N ARG A 123 7.24 -7.18 -4.79
CA ARG A 123 6.77 -5.79 -4.58
C ARG A 123 5.64 -5.41 -5.53
N GLU A 124 5.73 -5.83 -6.80
CA GLU A 124 4.71 -5.61 -7.82
C GLU A 124 3.42 -6.39 -7.49
N ASN A 125 3.57 -7.65 -7.05
CA ASN A 125 2.46 -8.49 -6.60
C ASN A 125 1.76 -7.92 -5.35
N ILE A 126 2.53 -7.44 -4.36
CA ILE A 126 2.01 -6.71 -3.19
C ILE A 126 1.22 -5.48 -3.62
N ALA A 127 1.75 -4.65 -4.53
CA ALA A 127 1.07 -3.45 -5.01
C ALA A 127 -0.25 -3.79 -5.73
N ALA A 128 -0.28 -4.87 -6.52
CA ALA A 128 -1.49 -5.34 -7.18
C ALA A 128 -2.53 -5.87 -6.18
N ALA A 129 -2.13 -6.62 -5.15
CA ALA A 129 -3.00 -7.08 -4.09
C ALA A 129 -3.57 -5.91 -3.26
N MET A 130 -2.73 -4.93 -2.90
CA MET A 130 -3.16 -3.71 -2.20
C MET A 130 -4.09 -2.83 -3.05
N GLY A 131 -3.91 -2.78 -4.36
CA GLY A 131 -4.83 -2.11 -5.28
C GLY A 131 -6.23 -2.72 -5.22
N LYS A 132 -6.35 -4.04 -5.39
CA LYS A 132 -7.62 -4.78 -5.26
C LYS A 132 -8.27 -4.58 -3.89
N ALA A 133 -7.47 -4.67 -2.82
CA ALA A 133 -7.96 -4.42 -1.46
C ALA A 133 -8.49 -2.98 -1.30
N SER A 134 -7.81 -1.98 -1.87
CA SER A 134 -8.24 -0.58 -1.83
C SER A 134 -9.60 -0.38 -2.50
N GLU A 135 -9.85 -1.02 -3.65
CA GLU A 135 -11.14 -0.95 -4.34
C GLU A 135 -12.28 -1.59 -3.53
N ALA A 136 -12.03 -2.75 -2.91
CA ALA A 136 -12.99 -3.44 -2.06
C ALA A 136 -13.32 -2.61 -0.80
N PHE A 137 -12.29 -2.11 -0.11
CA PHE A 137 -12.44 -1.21 1.03
C PHE A 137 -13.18 0.08 0.66
N ARG A 138 -12.86 0.71 -0.47
CA ARG A 138 -13.56 1.89 -0.99
C ARG A 138 -15.04 1.60 -1.16
N LYS A 139 -15.41 0.56 -1.91
CA LYS A 139 -16.80 0.19 -2.19
C LYS A 139 -17.57 -0.05 -0.89
N LYS A 140 -17.05 -0.92 -0.02
CA LYS A 140 -17.71 -1.34 1.24
C LYS A 140 -17.82 -0.21 2.26
N THR A 141 -16.88 0.73 2.26
CA THR A 141 -16.91 1.88 3.17
C THR A 141 -17.86 2.97 2.68
N THR A 142 -17.90 3.24 1.38
CA THR A 142 -18.90 4.15 0.78
C THR A 142 -20.33 3.61 0.97
N GLU A 143 -20.54 2.31 0.74
CA GLU A 143 -21.81 1.61 1.00
C GLU A 143 -22.29 1.85 2.45
N MET A 144 -21.44 1.55 3.44
CA MET A 144 -21.80 1.71 4.85
C MET A 144 -21.99 3.17 5.31
N LEU A 145 -21.25 4.13 4.74
CA LEU A 145 -21.44 5.55 5.03
C LEU A 145 -22.73 6.09 4.43
N ASN A 146 -23.10 5.65 3.22
CA ASN A 146 -24.37 6.01 2.60
C ASN A 146 -25.56 5.42 3.35
N GLU A 147 -25.51 4.13 3.73
CA GLU A 147 -26.51 3.52 4.63
C GLU A 147 -26.67 4.31 5.94
N SER A 148 -25.56 4.82 6.51
CA SER A 148 -25.58 5.64 7.72
C SER A 148 -26.19 7.03 7.47
N ALA A 149 -25.93 7.63 6.31
CA ALA A 149 -26.50 8.92 5.92
C ALA A 149 -28.01 8.82 5.67
N ASP A 150 -28.45 7.80 4.93
CA ASP A 150 -29.86 7.50 4.70
C ASP A 150 -30.58 7.25 6.04
N ARG A 151 -29.97 6.49 6.95
CA ARG A 151 -30.51 6.25 8.29
C ARG A 151 -30.58 7.51 9.17
N MET A 152 -29.65 8.44 8.99
CA MET A 152 -29.73 9.75 9.65
C MET A 152 -30.85 10.62 9.06
N ALA A 153 -31.08 10.58 7.74
CA ALA A 153 -32.19 11.27 7.09
C ALA A 153 -33.56 10.70 7.53
N ASP A 154 -33.70 9.37 7.63
CA ASP A 154 -34.89 8.72 8.21
C ASP A 154 -35.20 9.26 9.63
N LEU A 155 -34.18 9.37 10.47
CA LEU A 155 -34.32 9.83 11.86
C LEU A 155 -34.62 11.33 11.94
N ASP A 156 -34.07 12.15 11.05
CA ASP A 156 -34.34 13.58 10.97
C ASP A 156 -35.77 13.86 10.46
N MET A 157 -36.26 13.05 9.49
CA MET A 157 -37.65 13.10 9.02
C MET A 157 -38.66 12.55 10.04
N ALA A 158 -38.28 11.53 10.81
CA ALA A 158 -39.11 10.97 11.89
C ALA A 158 -39.08 11.84 13.16
N ALA A 159 -38.06 12.68 13.34
CA ALA A 159 -38.00 13.71 14.37
C ALA A 159 -38.93 14.88 14.04
N ASP A 160 -40.23 14.63 14.11
CA ASP A 160 -41.24 15.65 13.89
C ASP A 160 -41.17 16.81 14.91
N ASN A 161 -41.71 17.97 14.52
CA ASN A 161 -41.82 19.15 15.39
C ASN A 161 -42.89 18.98 16.50
N SER A 162 -43.27 17.76 16.87
CA SER A 162 -44.25 17.50 17.96
C SER A 162 -43.73 17.90 19.35
N GLY A 163 -42.42 18.01 19.51
CA GLY A 163 -41.78 18.18 20.82
C GLY A 163 -41.87 16.93 21.71
N SER A 164 -42.21 15.76 21.15
CA SER A 164 -42.22 14.51 21.90
C SER A 164 -40.82 14.13 22.41
N ALA A 165 -40.77 13.39 23.51
CA ALA A 165 -39.49 12.90 24.05
C ALA A 165 -38.72 12.02 23.04
N GLU A 166 -39.44 11.33 22.14
CA GLU A 166 -38.85 10.49 21.10
C GLU A 166 -38.29 11.31 19.94
N SER A 167 -39.00 12.34 19.45
CA SER A 167 -38.46 13.20 18.38
C SER A 167 -37.26 14.03 18.86
N ILE A 168 -37.27 14.50 20.12
CA ILE A 168 -36.08 15.11 20.77
C ILE A 168 -34.92 14.10 20.83
N ARG A 169 -35.18 12.83 21.16
CA ARG A 169 -34.17 11.76 21.20
C ARG A 169 -33.57 11.52 19.81
N MET A 170 -34.40 11.40 18.78
CA MET A 170 -33.98 11.18 17.39
C MET A 170 -33.12 12.34 16.87
N ALA A 171 -33.58 13.58 16.99
CA ALA A 171 -32.81 14.77 16.61
C ALA A 171 -31.45 14.84 17.33
N GLY A 172 -31.43 14.54 18.64
CA GLY A 172 -30.19 14.48 19.41
C GLY A 172 -29.21 13.38 18.96
N VAL A 173 -29.71 12.25 18.44
CA VAL A 173 -28.86 11.20 17.83
C VAL A 173 -28.27 11.68 16.50
N VAL A 174 -29.05 12.33 15.65
CA VAL A 174 -28.58 12.89 14.37
C VAL A 174 -27.49 13.94 14.60
N GLN A 175 -27.75 14.95 15.44
CA GLN A 175 -26.80 16.03 15.72
C GLN A 175 -25.46 15.53 16.26
N ARG A 176 -25.45 14.56 17.18
CA ARG A 176 -24.20 13.97 17.72
C ARG A 176 -23.38 13.21 16.66
N ASN A 177 -24.02 12.71 15.61
CA ASN A 177 -23.38 11.87 14.60
C ASN A 177 -23.01 12.61 13.30
N GLN A 178 -23.57 13.81 13.04
CA GLN A 178 -23.23 14.63 11.86
C GLN A 178 -21.72 14.85 11.68
N HIS A 179 -20.99 15.18 12.75
CA HIS A 179 -19.54 15.35 12.68
C HIS A 179 -18.82 14.04 12.31
N ARG A 180 -19.24 12.91 12.88
CA ARG A 180 -18.65 11.58 12.62
C ARG A 180 -18.88 11.14 11.17
N LEU A 181 -20.05 11.44 10.59
CA LEU A 181 -20.36 11.19 9.18
C LEU A 181 -19.48 12.05 8.26
N SER A 182 -19.34 13.34 8.56
CA SER A 182 -18.46 14.26 7.83
C SER A 182 -17.00 13.79 7.83
N VAL A 183 -16.46 13.39 8.98
CA VAL A 183 -15.11 12.83 9.09
C VAL A 183 -14.97 11.54 8.28
N GLY A 184 -15.98 10.66 8.27
CA GLY A 184 -15.99 9.45 7.44
C GLY A 184 -15.81 9.74 5.95
N TYR A 185 -16.58 10.69 5.40
CA TYR A 185 -16.45 11.11 4.00
C TYR A 185 -15.15 11.87 3.70
N GLN A 186 -14.62 12.65 4.65
CA GLN A 186 -13.31 13.28 4.52
C GLN A 186 -12.19 12.23 4.40
N GLN A 187 -12.22 11.19 5.24
CA GLN A 187 -11.25 10.09 5.20
C GLN A 187 -11.35 9.28 3.89
N LEU A 188 -12.57 9.01 3.38
CA LEU A 188 -12.77 8.45 2.04
C LEU A 188 -12.10 9.30 0.94
N THR A 189 -12.21 10.63 1.02
CA THR A 189 -11.64 11.55 0.04
C THR A 189 -10.11 11.56 0.10
N MET A 190 -9.53 11.54 1.30
CA MET A 190 -8.08 11.40 1.48
C MET A 190 -7.56 10.05 0.93
N ALA A 191 -8.28 8.97 1.21
CA ALA A 191 -7.97 7.63 0.71
C ALA A 191 -7.97 7.58 -0.83
N ALA A 192 -9.02 8.11 -1.47
CA ALA A 192 -9.13 8.14 -2.93
C ALA A 192 -8.03 9.00 -3.59
N ASN A 193 -7.55 10.05 -2.92
CA ASN A 193 -6.42 10.84 -3.42
C ASN A 193 -5.08 10.10 -3.23
N ALA A 194 -4.88 9.35 -2.15
CA ALA A 194 -3.70 8.48 -2.00
C ALA A 194 -3.70 7.33 -3.03
N GLU A 195 -4.87 6.74 -3.33
CA GLU A 195 -5.07 5.70 -4.35
C GLU A 195 -4.67 6.19 -5.75
N LYS A 196 -5.10 7.40 -6.16
CA LYS A 196 -4.70 8.03 -7.45
C LYS A 196 -3.19 8.14 -7.61
N HIS A 197 -2.46 8.37 -6.52
CA HIS A 197 -1.00 8.45 -6.49
C HIS A 197 -0.31 7.09 -6.28
N ARG A 198 -1.06 5.97 -6.34
CA ARG A 198 -0.59 4.59 -6.07
C ARG A 198 0.04 4.40 -4.69
N ARG A 199 -0.28 5.27 -3.72
CA ARG A 199 0.17 5.19 -2.33
C ARG A 199 -0.78 4.27 -1.55
N TYR A 200 -0.87 3.01 -1.95
CA TYR A 200 -1.92 2.10 -1.49
C TYR A 200 -1.91 1.87 0.03
N ALA A 201 -0.74 1.76 0.67
CA ALA A 201 -0.66 1.61 2.13
C ALA A 201 -1.26 2.81 2.90
N GLU A 202 -1.08 4.04 2.37
CA GLU A 202 -1.68 5.26 2.90
C GLU A 202 -3.19 5.30 2.61
N ALA A 203 -3.60 4.94 1.38
CA ALA A 203 -5.01 4.83 1.00
C ALA A 203 -5.77 3.84 1.90
N LEU A 204 -5.23 2.64 2.10
CA LEU A 204 -5.78 1.59 2.97
C LEU A 204 -5.85 2.03 4.44
N SER A 205 -4.89 2.82 4.91
CA SER A 205 -4.93 3.40 6.26
C SER A 205 -6.10 4.38 6.42
N HIS A 206 -6.31 5.27 5.44
CA HIS A 206 -7.46 6.17 5.42
C HIS A 206 -8.80 5.44 5.22
N TYR A 207 -8.84 4.39 4.39
CA TYR A 207 -10.04 3.57 4.23
C TYR A 207 -10.43 2.82 5.50
N ARG A 208 -9.47 2.22 6.22
CA ARG A 208 -9.73 1.59 7.53
C ARG A 208 -10.27 2.60 8.53
N LEU A 209 -9.72 3.81 8.58
CA LEU A 209 -10.22 4.86 9.47
C LEU A 209 -11.64 5.33 9.09
N ALA A 210 -11.91 5.56 7.80
CA ALA A 210 -13.25 5.86 7.29
C ALA A 210 -14.26 4.75 7.65
N ARG A 211 -13.85 3.48 7.51
CA ARG A 211 -14.66 2.30 7.84
C ARG A 211 -14.94 2.18 9.33
N LEU A 212 -13.96 2.46 10.18
CA LEU A 212 -14.19 2.57 11.63
C LEU A 212 -15.23 3.64 11.96
N HIS A 213 -15.15 4.82 11.35
CA HIS A 213 -16.18 5.86 11.53
C HIS A 213 -17.57 5.38 11.08
N ALA A 214 -17.66 4.66 9.96
CA ALA A 214 -18.89 4.07 9.45
C ALA A 214 -19.48 3.00 10.39
N ILE A 215 -18.64 2.11 10.95
CA ILE A 215 -19.05 1.09 11.93
C ILE A 215 -19.57 1.76 13.20
N TYR A 216 -18.88 2.77 13.72
CA TYR A 216 -19.36 3.52 14.89
C TYR A 216 -20.69 4.24 14.61
N LEU A 217 -20.89 4.81 13.41
CA LEU A 217 -22.18 5.39 13.01
C LEU A 217 -23.28 4.32 13.01
N LYS A 218 -23.04 3.18 12.36
CA LYS A 218 -24.01 2.09 12.26
C LYS A 218 -24.42 1.54 13.64
N ILE A 219 -23.50 1.52 14.60
CA ILE A 219 -23.78 1.19 16.01
C ILE A 219 -24.58 2.31 16.71
N GLU A 220 -24.20 3.59 16.59
CA GLU A 220 -24.90 4.68 17.27
C GLU A 220 -26.30 4.97 16.69
N LEU A 221 -26.55 4.61 15.42
CA LEU A 221 -27.83 4.76 14.72
C LEU A 221 -28.75 3.53 14.82
N ALA A 222 -28.31 2.47 15.51
CA ALA A 222 -29.11 1.28 15.79
C ALA A 222 -30.30 1.60 16.73
N LYS A 223 -31.38 0.84 16.58
CA LYS A 223 -32.69 1.10 17.22
C LYS A 223 -32.68 0.80 18.72
N ASP A 224 -32.01 -0.27 19.12
CA ASP A 224 -31.95 -0.74 20.50
C ASP A 224 -30.53 -1.25 20.89
N GLU A 225 -30.32 -1.48 22.19
CA GLU A 225 -29.03 -1.97 22.69
C GLU A 225 -28.74 -3.43 22.28
N ASN A 226 -29.74 -4.20 21.83
CA ASN A 226 -29.53 -5.56 21.31
C ASN A 226 -28.85 -5.50 19.94
N GLU A 227 -29.41 -4.71 19.01
CA GLU A 227 -28.85 -4.44 17.69
C GLU A 227 -27.43 -3.85 17.81
N LYS A 228 -27.19 -2.93 18.75
CA LYS A 228 -25.83 -2.44 19.07
C LYS A 228 -24.88 -3.55 19.49
N ASN A 229 -25.32 -4.46 20.35
CA ASN A 229 -24.48 -5.55 20.83
C ASN A 229 -24.20 -6.59 19.74
N GLU A 230 -25.15 -6.87 18.84
CA GLU A 230 -24.91 -7.72 17.67
C GLU A 230 -23.96 -7.04 16.66
N LEU A 231 -24.14 -5.76 16.35
CA LEU A 231 -23.21 -5.00 15.50
C LEU A 231 -21.79 -4.97 16.10
N ARG A 232 -21.65 -4.79 17.42
CA ARG A 232 -20.36 -4.87 18.13
C ARG A 232 -19.72 -6.26 18.11
N LYS A 233 -20.51 -7.33 18.03
CA LYS A 233 -19.99 -8.70 17.80
C LYS A 233 -19.57 -8.89 16.35
N GLN A 234 -20.40 -8.46 15.39
CA GLN A 234 -20.15 -8.57 13.95
C GLN A 234 -18.87 -7.86 13.54
N PHE A 235 -18.68 -6.61 13.98
CA PHE A 235 -17.51 -5.79 13.65
C PHE A 235 -16.38 -5.90 14.68
N ARG A 236 -16.37 -6.95 15.52
CA ARG A 236 -15.36 -7.08 16.60
C ARG A 236 -13.93 -7.07 16.08
N SER A 237 -13.65 -7.79 14.99
CA SER A 237 -12.31 -7.84 14.37
C SER A 237 -11.80 -6.46 13.98
N GLU A 238 -12.68 -5.58 13.50
CA GLU A 238 -12.37 -4.21 13.10
C GLU A 238 -12.27 -3.27 14.31
N LEU A 239 -13.13 -3.44 15.32
CA LEU A 239 -13.13 -2.62 16.54
C LEU A 239 -11.96 -2.93 17.49
N ASP A 240 -11.56 -4.20 17.58
CA ASP A 240 -10.41 -4.65 18.37
C ASP A 240 -9.06 -4.41 17.65
N ASP A 241 -9.09 -3.91 16.41
CA ASP A 241 -7.95 -3.48 15.59
C ASP A 241 -7.28 -2.18 16.11
N ARG A 242 -7.13 -2.10 17.44
CA ARG A 242 -6.11 -1.29 18.12
C ARG A 242 -4.75 -1.90 17.77
N GLY A 243 -4.31 -1.61 16.55
CA GLY A 243 -3.39 -2.42 15.77
C GLY A 243 -2.15 -2.92 16.52
N ALA A 244 -1.86 -4.21 16.36
CA ALA A 244 -0.58 -4.89 16.63
C ALA A 244 0.09 -4.68 18.01
N ALA A 245 -0.58 -4.07 18.99
CA ALA A 245 0.05 -3.64 20.25
C ALA A 245 -0.39 -4.44 21.50
N LYS A 246 -0.93 -5.65 21.33
CA LYS A 246 -1.43 -6.49 22.44
C LYS A 246 -0.75 -7.86 22.60
N GLU A 247 0.15 -8.27 21.72
CA GLU A 247 0.83 -9.57 21.86
C GLU A 247 1.98 -9.55 22.89
N GLU A 248 2.51 -8.38 23.28
CA GLU A 248 3.60 -8.25 24.27
C GLU A 248 3.19 -8.38 25.76
N LYS A 249 1.93 -8.72 26.09
CA LYS A 249 1.48 -8.83 27.50
C LYS A 249 0.85 -10.18 27.89
N LYS A 250 1.49 -11.27 27.47
CA LYS A 250 1.32 -12.61 28.08
C LYS A 250 2.63 -13.39 28.19
N GLU A 251 3.61 -12.85 28.93
CA GLU A 251 4.51 -13.74 29.64
C GLU A 251 3.78 -14.33 30.86
N PRO A 252 3.74 -15.66 31.04
CA PRO A 252 3.27 -16.26 32.28
C PRO A 252 4.34 -16.11 33.35
N ALA A 253 3.97 -15.59 34.53
CA ALA A 253 4.87 -15.51 35.67
C ALA A 253 5.40 -16.92 36.05
N PRO A 254 6.71 -17.09 36.31
CA PRO A 254 7.25 -18.35 36.78
C PRO A 254 6.69 -18.68 38.18
N LYS A 255 6.45 -19.97 38.41
CA LYS A 255 6.10 -20.53 39.72
C LYS A 255 7.35 -20.84 40.54
#